data_AF-A0A3B1CVS8-F1
#
_entry.id   AF-A0A3B1CVS8-F1
#
_cell.length_a   1.000
_cell.length_b   1.000
_cell.length_c   1.000
_cell.angle_alpha   90.00
_cell.angle_beta   90.00
_cell.angle_gamma   90.00
#
_symmetry.space_group_name_H-M   'P 1'
#
loop_
_entity.id
_entity.type
_entity.pdbx_description
1 polymer ?
#
loop_
_entity_poly.entity_id
_entity_poly.type
_entity_poly.pdbx_seq_one_letter_code
_entity_poly.pdbx_strand_id
1 'polypeptide(L)'
;MEKSLYINRKLDQLTKFWLSTTLILGSCLFLILGIMDYVSTPENFEKFMFYRVTASLLLLIFFFLNIKVVNRYYRFAIIILTIIVSATMIEFMILDFGGHRSPYYAGMIILAVCIFGLIPLNLSFSLLGIALVYFIYLVPILLFDKIEDFRLFFSSNSFLISFFVIAVIWRYLHQKSLINELSLQYDLDKEKNKLKGYSRHLEEIVQERTRDLRKSEAMLKTLFENANDG
;
A
#
# COMPACT_ATOMS: atom_id res chain seq x y z
N MET A 1 3.44 -24.36 2.63
CA MET A 1 2.82 -23.31 1.77
C MET A 1 3.84 -22.87 0.75
N GLU A 2 3.47 -22.73 -0.52
CA GLU A 2 4.39 -22.28 -1.56
C GLU A 2 4.78 -20.80 -1.35
N LYS A 3 6.02 -20.43 -1.67
CA LYS A 3 6.57 -19.08 -1.43
C LYS A 3 5.78 -17.99 -2.16
N SER A 4 5.37 -18.26 -3.40
CA SER A 4 4.53 -17.39 -4.22
C SER A 4 3.19 -17.05 -3.53
N LEU A 5 2.54 -18.06 -2.95
CA LEU A 5 1.27 -17.92 -2.25
C LEU A 5 1.41 -17.17 -0.91
N TYR A 6 2.52 -17.38 -0.19
CA TYR A 6 2.86 -16.57 0.99
C TYR A 6 2.97 -15.08 0.65
N ILE A 7 3.76 -14.76 -0.37
CA ILE A 7 4.02 -13.37 -0.80
C ILE A 7 2.73 -12.70 -1.24
N ASN A 8 1.94 -13.35 -2.11
CA ASN A 8 0.67 -12.79 -2.60
C ASN A 8 -0.31 -12.51 -1.46
N ARG A 9 -0.44 -13.43 -0.49
CA ARG A 9 -1.32 -13.23 0.66
C ARG A 9 -0.89 -12.05 1.52
N LYS A 10 0.43 -11.88 1.75
CA LYS A 10 0.98 -10.75 2.50
C LYS A 10 0.80 -9.43 1.75
N LEU A 11 1.02 -9.41 0.44
CA LEU A 11 0.74 -8.23 -0.39
C LEU A 11 -0.72 -7.83 -0.31
N ASP A 12 -1.67 -8.75 -0.45
CA ASP A 12 -3.09 -8.43 -0.36
C ASP A 12 -3.46 -7.84 1.01
N GLN A 13 -2.88 -8.36 2.11
CA GLN A 13 -3.07 -7.81 3.45
C GLN A 13 -2.52 -6.38 3.57
N LEU A 14 -1.31 -6.14 3.08
CA LEU A 14 -0.70 -4.81 3.07
C LEU A 14 -1.49 -3.83 2.19
N THR A 15 -1.92 -4.23 1.00
CA THR A 15 -2.78 -3.42 0.14
C THR A 15 -4.09 -3.06 0.83
N LYS A 16 -4.71 -4.00 1.57
CA LYS A 16 -5.93 -3.70 2.34
C LYS A 16 -5.69 -2.61 3.36
N PHE A 17 -4.64 -2.77 4.16
CA PHE A 17 -4.28 -1.86 5.23
C PHE A 17 -3.98 -0.47 4.68
N TRP A 18 -3.06 -0.37 3.72
CA TRP A 18 -2.66 0.90 3.14
C TRP A 18 -3.79 1.58 2.38
N LEU A 19 -4.65 0.85 1.66
CA LEU A 19 -5.84 1.43 1.05
C LEU A 19 -6.77 2.04 2.09
N SER A 20 -7.06 1.34 3.18
CA SER A 20 -7.88 1.89 4.26
C SER A 20 -7.28 3.16 4.85
N THR A 21 -5.97 3.15 5.11
CA THR A 21 -5.24 4.33 5.60
C THR A 21 -5.32 5.50 4.62
N THR A 22 -5.08 5.25 3.32
CA THR A 22 -5.16 6.26 2.27
C THR A 22 -6.58 6.84 2.13
N LEU A 23 -7.62 6.03 2.28
CA LEU A 23 -9.01 6.51 2.19
C LEU A 23 -9.37 7.45 3.34
N ILE A 24 -9.02 7.10 4.58
CA ILE A 24 -9.21 7.97 5.75
C ILE A 24 -8.36 9.23 5.60
N LEU A 25 -7.07 9.06 5.29
CA LEU A 25 -6.15 10.18 5.13
C LEU A 25 -6.64 11.14 4.03
N GLY A 26 -7.04 10.61 2.88
CA GLY A 26 -7.57 11.39 1.77
C GLY A 26 -8.84 12.13 2.15
N SER A 27 -9.80 11.46 2.81
CA SER A 27 -11.02 12.09 3.32
C SER A 27 -10.73 13.28 4.24
N CYS A 28 -9.79 13.13 5.18
CA CYS A 28 -9.36 14.21 6.06
C CYS A 28 -8.62 15.32 5.31
N LEU A 29 -7.69 14.97 4.42
CA LEU A 29 -6.89 15.92 3.65
C LEU A 29 -7.77 16.79 2.74
N PHE A 30 -8.79 16.22 2.09
CA PHE A 30 -9.74 17.00 1.29
C PHE A 30 -10.40 18.11 2.12
N LEU A 31 -10.78 17.85 3.36
CA LEU A 31 -11.41 18.84 4.24
C LEU A 31 -10.41 19.86 4.81
N ILE A 32 -9.25 19.39 5.29
CA ILE A 32 -8.22 20.25 5.87
C ILE A 32 -7.72 21.27 4.83
N LEU A 33 -7.52 20.82 3.59
CA LEU A 33 -7.12 21.70 2.49
C LEU A 33 -8.23 22.71 2.10
N GLY A 34 -9.46 22.58 2.61
CA GLY A 34 -10.49 23.62 2.47
C GLY A 34 -10.14 24.92 3.19
N ILE A 35 -9.28 24.88 4.22
CA ILE A 35 -8.76 26.07 4.89
C ILE A 35 -7.94 26.91 3.90
N MET A 36 -7.18 26.26 3.01
CA MET A 36 -6.41 26.93 1.97
C MET A 36 -7.34 27.69 1.02
N ASP A 37 -8.46 27.08 0.62
CA ASP A 37 -9.40 27.72 -0.30
C ASP A 37 -10.05 28.97 0.31
N TYR A 38 -10.33 28.96 1.61
CA TYR A 38 -10.85 30.15 2.30
C TYR A 38 -9.89 31.34 2.21
N VAL A 39 -8.58 31.08 2.23
CA VAL A 39 -7.54 32.11 2.19
C VAL A 39 -7.16 32.48 0.76
N SER A 40 -6.99 31.50 -0.12
CA SER A 40 -6.48 31.69 -1.48
C SER A 40 -7.56 32.06 -2.48
N THR A 41 -8.79 31.60 -2.28
CA THR A 41 -9.91 31.76 -3.22
C THR A 41 -11.24 31.95 -2.50
N PRO A 42 -11.40 32.99 -1.67
CA PRO A 42 -12.63 33.22 -0.91
C PRO A 42 -13.88 33.28 -1.80
N GLU A 43 -13.74 33.77 -3.04
CA GLU A 43 -14.84 33.85 -4.03
C GLU A 43 -15.38 32.47 -4.45
N ASN A 44 -14.52 31.45 -4.53
CA ASN A 44 -14.89 30.08 -4.94
C ASN A 44 -15.08 29.13 -3.75
N PHE A 45 -14.91 29.63 -2.52
CA PHE A 45 -14.82 28.81 -1.31
C PHE A 45 -16.02 27.88 -1.14
N GLU A 46 -17.25 28.38 -1.30
CA GLU A 46 -18.46 27.56 -1.11
C GLU A 46 -18.52 26.40 -2.12
N LYS A 47 -18.23 26.69 -3.39
CA LYS A 47 -18.22 25.71 -4.48
C LYS A 47 -17.13 24.66 -4.26
N PHE A 48 -15.95 25.09 -3.84
CA PHE A 48 -14.81 24.20 -3.58
C PHE A 48 -15.03 23.35 -2.33
N MET A 49 -15.63 23.92 -1.28
CA MET A 49 -16.00 23.16 -0.10
C MET A 49 -17.04 22.09 -0.43
N PHE A 50 -18.00 22.38 -1.31
CA PHE A 50 -18.95 21.37 -1.80
C PHE A 50 -18.24 20.20 -2.50
N TYR A 51 -17.29 20.47 -3.39
CA TYR A 51 -16.49 19.41 -4.03
C TYR A 51 -15.68 18.60 -3.02
N ARG A 52 -15.05 19.26 -2.04
CA ARG A 52 -14.25 18.61 -0.99
C ARG A 52 -15.07 17.72 -0.07
N VAL A 53 -16.23 18.21 0.39
CA VAL A 53 -17.14 17.43 1.23
C VAL A 53 -17.67 16.24 0.45
N THR A 54 -18.04 16.42 -0.82
CA THR A 54 -18.51 15.33 -1.68
C THR A 54 -17.41 14.27 -1.88
N ALA A 55 -16.19 14.69 -2.20
CA ALA A 55 -15.04 13.79 -2.32
C ALA A 55 -14.81 13.03 -1.01
N SER A 56 -14.76 13.75 0.11
CA SER A 56 -14.52 13.17 1.45
C SER A 56 -15.56 12.13 1.84
N LEU A 57 -16.84 12.41 1.60
CA LEU A 57 -17.93 11.46 1.87
C LEU A 57 -17.83 10.21 0.98
N LEU A 58 -17.54 10.37 -0.31
CA LEU A 58 -17.34 9.23 -1.22
C LEU A 58 -16.15 8.36 -0.80
N LEU A 59 -15.04 8.97 -0.37
CA LEU A 59 -13.88 8.24 0.16
C LEU A 59 -14.21 7.49 1.45
N LEU A 60 -15.03 8.05 2.35
CA LEU A 60 -15.51 7.34 3.53
C LEU A 60 -16.41 6.16 3.16
N ILE A 61 -17.28 6.30 2.17
CA ILE A 61 -18.09 5.18 1.65
C ILE A 61 -17.17 4.06 1.13
N PHE A 62 -16.16 4.42 0.34
CA PHE A 62 -15.16 3.46 -0.16
C PHE A 62 -14.36 2.79 0.96
N PHE A 63 -14.09 3.50 2.05
CA PHE A 63 -13.45 2.92 3.24
C PHE A 63 -14.31 1.83 3.87
N PHE A 64 -15.60 2.11 4.11
CA PHE A 64 -16.52 1.11 4.66
C PHE A 64 -16.70 -0.10 3.73
N LEU A 65 -16.68 0.11 2.41
CA LEU A 65 -16.67 -0.98 1.43
C LEU A 65 -15.37 -1.80 1.51
N ASN A 66 -14.20 -1.16 1.58
CA ASN A 66 -12.91 -1.86 1.64
C ASN A 66 -12.77 -2.77 2.88
N ILE A 67 -13.34 -2.37 4.02
CA ILE A 67 -13.38 -3.23 5.23
C ILE A 67 -14.02 -4.58 4.91
N LYS A 68 -15.14 -4.58 4.18
CA LYS A 68 -15.93 -5.78 3.86
C LYS A 68 -15.35 -6.59 2.71
N VAL A 69 -14.53 -6.00 1.85
CA VAL A 69 -13.99 -6.68 0.66
C VAL A 69 -12.88 -7.68 1.02
N VAL A 70 -13.12 -8.94 0.66
CA VAL A 70 -12.14 -10.05 0.75
C VAL A 70 -11.42 -10.25 -0.59
N ASN A 71 -12.15 -10.16 -1.70
CA ASN A 71 -11.64 -10.46 -3.04
C ASN A 71 -10.77 -9.31 -3.59
N ARG A 72 -9.59 -9.65 -4.09
CA ARG A 72 -8.59 -8.73 -4.67
C ARG A 72 -9.14 -7.86 -5.82
N TYR A 73 -9.99 -8.40 -6.69
CA TYR A 73 -10.48 -7.67 -7.87
C TYR A 73 -11.38 -6.50 -7.47
N TYR A 74 -12.28 -6.71 -6.51
CA TYR A 74 -13.10 -5.63 -5.95
C TYR A 74 -12.26 -4.58 -5.22
N ARG A 75 -11.15 -4.98 -4.60
CA ARG A 75 -10.22 -4.03 -3.96
C ARG A 75 -9.53 -3.14 -4.99
N PHE A 76 -9.06 -3.72 -6.09
CA PHE A 76 -8.52 -2.94 -7.20
C PHE A 76 -9.56 -2.00 -7.81
N ALA A 77 -10.82 -2.44 -7.94
CA ALA A 77 -11.90 -1.57 -8.37
C ALA A 77 -12.10 -0.36 -7.43
N ILE A 78 -12.06 -0.56 -6.11
CA ILE A 78 -12.13 0.55 -5.13
C ILE A 78 -10.95 1.52 -5.31
N ILE A 79 -9.73 1.03 -5.57
CA ILE A 79 -8.56 1.88 -5.81
C ILE A 79 -8.78 2.74 -7.05
N ILE A 80 -9.25 2.15 -8.15
CA ILE A 80 -9.53 2.88 -9.39
C ILE A 80 -10.64 3.92 -9.18
N LEU A 81 -11.73 3.56 -8.50
CA LEU A 81 -12.81 4.50 -8.17
C LEU A 81 -12.31 5.64 -7.28
N THR A 82 -11.42 5.36 -6.32
CA THR A 82 -10.79 6.36 -5.46
C THR A 82 -9.99 7.37 -6.29
N ILE A 83 -9.20 6.88 -7.25
CA ILE A 83 -8.43 7.72 -8.18
C ILE A 83 -9.37 8.60 -9.01
N ILE A 84 -10.39 8.00 -9.63
CA ILE A 84 -11.33 8.71 -10.50
C ILE A 84 -12.05 9.80 -9.73
N VAL A 85 -12.70 9.45 -8.61
CA VAL A 85 -13.45 10.43 -7.80
C VAL A 85 -12.55 11.57 -7.33
N SER A 86 -11.36 11.25 -6.81
CA SER A 86 -10.45 12.29 -6.30
C SER A 86 -9.94 13.19 -7.41
N ALA A 87 -9.48 12.62 -8.54
CA ALA A 87 -8.99 13.38 -9.67
C ALA A 87 -10.08 14.24 -10.28
N THR A 88 -11.30 13.71 -10.46
CA THR A 88 -12.42 14.48 -11.02
C THR A 88 -12.83 15.65 -10.12
N MET A 89 -12.85 15.47 -8.79
CA MET A 89 -13.18 16.55 -7.86
C MET A 89 -12.11 17.65 -7.89
N ILE A 90 -10.82 17.27 -7.97
CA ILE A 90 -9.73 18.22 -8.15
C ILE A 90 -9.84 18.92 -9.51
N GLU A 91 -10.21 18.20 -10.56
CA GLU A 91 -10.36 18.77 -11.90
C GLU A 91 -11.50 19.78 -11.99
N PHE A 92 -12.64 19.52 -11.33
CA PHE A 92 -13.70 20.52 -11.24
C PHE A 92 -13.22 21.81 -10.58
N MET A 93 -12.37 21.71 -9.55
CA MET A 93 -11.74 22.89 -8.96
C MET A 93 -10.77 23.58 -9.93
N ILE A 94 -10.04 22.82 -10.73
CA ILE A 94 -9.11 23.35 -11.75
C ILE A 94 -9.87 24.17 -12.79
N LEU A 95 -10.93 23.60 -13.37
CA LEU A 95 -11.76 24.27 -14.38
C LEU A 95 -12.42 25.53 -13.81
N ASP A 96 -13.03 25.43 -12.63
CA ASP A 96 -13.73 26.55 -12.00
C ASP A 96 -12.80 27.68 -11.54
N PHE A 97 -11.52 27.40 -11.28
CA PHE A 97 -10.54 28.44 -10.95
C PHE A 97 -10.07 29.23 -12.19
N GLY A 98 -10.10 28.62 -13.38
CA GLY A 98 -9.54 29.20 -14.60
C GLY A 98 -8.68 28.23 -15.41
N GLY A 99 -8.97 26.93 -15.33
CA GLY A 99 -8.39 25.88 -16.16
C GLY A 99 -6.87 25.83 -16.12
N HIS A 100 -6.23 26.07 -17.26
CA HIS A 100 -4.79 25.97 -17.46
C HIS A 100 -3.95 26.85 -16.53
N ARG A 101 -4.52 27.93 -15.96
CA ARG A 101 -3.83 28.83 -15.01
C ARG A 101 -3.96 28.39 -13.56
N SER A 102 -4.76 27.36 -13.29
CA SER A 102 -5.10 26.96 -11.93
C SER A 102 -3.90 26.36 -11.19
N PRO A 103 -3.56 26.84 -9.98
CA PRO A 103 -2.52 26.21 -9.15
C PRO A 103 -2.98 24.86 -8.58
N TYR A 104 -4.27 24.52 -8.70
CA TYR A 104 -4.84 23.29 -8.17
C TYR A 104 -4.38 22.01 -8.90
N TYR A 105 -3.64 22.11 -10.00
CA TYR A 105 -2.93 20.95 -10.58
C TYR A 105 -1.95 20.32 -9.56
N ALA A 106 -1.45 21.10 -8.59
CA ALA A 106 -0.67 20.57 -7.47
C ALA A 106 -1.45 19.56 -6.62
N GLY A 107 -2.78 19.65 -6.59
CA GLY A 107 -3.66 18.65 -6.01
C GLY A 107 -3.52 17.28 -6.66
N MET A 108 -3.30 17.22 -7.99
CA MET A 108 -3.05 15.95 -8.70
C MET A 108 -1.72 15.31 -8.27
N ILE A 109 -0.71 16.13 -7.94
CA ILE A 109 0.57 15.66 -7.37
C ILE A 109 0.33 15.04 -5.99
N ILE A 110 -0.41 15.73 -5.11
CA ILE A 110 -0.74 15.22 -3.77
C ILE A 110 -1.53 13.91 -3.86
N LEU A 111 -2.51 13.83 -4.78
CA LEU A 111 -3.25 12.60 -5.06
C LEU A 111 -2.30 11.46 -5.47
N ALA A 112 -1.39 11.72 -6.41
CA ALA A 112 -0.42 10.74 -6.86
C ALA A 112 0.50 10.27 -5.71
N VAL A 113 0.96 11.17 -4.83
CA VAL A 113 1.72 10.80 -3.63
C VAL A 113 0.91 9.88 -2.72
N CYS A 114 -0.34 10.22 -2.42
CA CYS A 114 -1.17 9.46 -1.48
C CYS A 114 -1.48 8.04 -2.01
N ILE A 115 -1.70 7.90 -3.31
CA ILE A 115 -2.02 6.61 -3.93
C ILE A 115 -0.76 5.79 -4.18
N PHE A 116 0.21 6.32 -4.94
CA PHE A 116 1.37 5.56 -5.39
C PHE A 116 2.47 5.47 -4.32
N GLY A 117 2.54 6.44 -3.40
CA GLY A 117 3.47 6.39 -2.28
C GLY A 117 3.06 5.36 -1.21
N LEU A 118 1.78 5.27 -0.89
CA LEU A 118 1.31 4.45 0.24
C LEU A 118 0.86 3.04 -0.19
N ILE A 119 0.11 2.93 -1.28
CA ILE A 119 -0.51 1.65 -1.65
C ILE A 119 0.50 0.80 -2.42
N PRO A 120 0.77 -0.46 -2.00
CA PRO A 120 1.69 -1.36 -2.70
C PRO A 120 1.03 -1.92 -3.97
N LEU A 121 0.96 -1.09 -5.00
CA LEU A 121 0.43 -1.43 -6.31
C LEU A 121 1.50 -2.11 -7.17
N ASN A 122 1.05 -2.94 -8.12
CA ASN A 122 1.94 -3.42 -9.16
C ASN A 122 2.21 -2.34 -10.22
N LEU A 123 3.26 -2.51 -11.01
CA LEU A 123 3.61 -1.56 -12.06
C LEU A 123 2.47 -1.29 -13.04
N SER A 124 1.76 -2.33 -13.50
CA SER A 124 0.66 -2.18 -14.46
C SER A 124 -0.50 -1.33 -13.91
N PHE A 125 -0.94 -1.57 -12.68
CA PHE A 125 -1.99 -0.77 -12.03
C PHE A 125 -1.49 0.64 -11.68
N SER A 126 -0.19 0.80 -11.41
CA SER A 126 0.40 2.12 -11.15
C SER A 126 0.41 2.97 -12.42
N LEU A 127 0.82 2.39 -13.55
CA LEU A 127 0.77 3.04 -14.87
C LEU A 127 -0.66 3.39 -15.27
N LEU A 128 -1.60 2.47 -15.10
CA LEU A 128 -3.02 2.73 -15.36
C LEU A 128 -3.54 3.87 -14.49
N GLY A 129 -3.25 3.85 -13.18
CA GLY A 129 -3.69 4.89 -12.26
C GLY A 129 -3.13 6.26 -12.62
N ILE A 130 -1.84 6.36 -12.92
CA ILE A 130 -1.19 7.62 -13.32
C ILE A 130 -1.75 8.13 -14.65
N ALA A 131 -1.95 7.23 -15.62
CA ALA A 131 -2.60 7.59 -16.87
C ALA A 131 -3.99 8.17 -16.61
N LEU A 132 -4.81 7.52 -15.77
CA LEU A 132 -6.14 8.02 -15.41
C LEU A 132 -6.08 9.42 -14.76
N VAL A 133 -5.20 9.65 -13.79
CA VAL A 133 -5.04 10.98 -13.19
C VAL A 133 -4.68 12.01 -14.25
N TYR A 134 -3.71 11.71 -15.11
CA TYR A 134 -3.27 12.63 -16.15
C TYR A 134 -4.36 12.90 -17.21
N PHE A 135 -5.11 11.87 -17.61
CA PHE A 135 -6.21 12.02 -18.56
C PHE A 135 -7.35 12.86 -17.97
N ILE A 136 -7.71 12.61 -16.71
CA ILE A 136 -8.75 13.40 -16.02
C ILE A 136 -8.31 14.86 -15.87
N TYR A 137 -7.03 15.12 -15.67
CA TYR A 137 -6.48 16.48 -15.66
C TYR A 137 -6.49 17.13 -17.06
N LEU A 138 -5.91 16.46 -18.05
CA LEU A 138 -5.57 17.09 -19.32
C LEU A 138 -6.79 17.24 -20.25
N VAL A 139 -7.64 16.22 -20.34
CA VAL A 139 -8.70 16.18 -21.35
C VAL A 139 -9.73 17.29 -21.14
N PRO A 140 -10.27 17.54 -19.93
CA PRO A 140 -11.25 18.59 -19.73
C PRO A 140 -10.69 19.98 -20.01
N ILE A 141 -9.44 20.26 -19.64
CA ILE A 141 -8.77 21.53 -19.99
C ILE A 141 -8.71 21.69 -21.52
N LEU A 142 -8.31 20.67 -22.26
CA LEU A 142 -8.22 20.75 -23.73
C LEU A 142 -9.59 20.93 -24.42
N LEU A 143 -10.67 20.44 -23.81
CA LEU A 143 -12.02 20.50 -24.40
C LEU A 143 -12.81 21.75 -24.00
N PHE A 144 -12.63 22.24 -22.77
CA PHE A 144 -13.50 23.26 -22.18
C PHE A 144 -12.78 24.58 -21.86
N ASP A 145 -11.46 24.62 -21.87
CA ASP A 145 -10.68 25.82 -21.57
C ASP A 145 -10.02 26.41 -22.83
N LYS A 146 -9.81 27.73 -22.81
CA LYS A 146 -9.08 28.45 -23.86
C LYS A 146 -7.67 28.75 -23.36
N ILE A 147 -6.69 28.04 -23.92
CA ILE A 147 -5.29 28.18 -23.52
C ILE A 147 -4.72 29.49 -24.08
N GLU A 148 -4.71 30.52 -23.24
CA GLU A 148 -4.16 31.83 -23.56
C GLU A 148 -2.69 31.95 -23.16
N ASP A 149 -2.32 31.37 -22.01
CA ASP A 149 -0.92 31.34 -21.54
C ASP A 149 -0.32 29.94 -21.74
N PHE A 150 0.19 29.71 -22.95
CA PHE A 150 0.85 28.45 -23.28
C PHE A 150 2.09 28.17 -22.41
N ARG A 151 2.80 29.21 -21.94
CA ARG A 151 4.03 29.01 -21.14
C ARG A 151 3.70 28.43 -19.77
N LEU A 152 2.66 28.95 -19.13
CA LEU A 152 2.18 28.45 -17.84
C LEU A 152 1.57 27.05 -17.97
N PHE A 153 0.77 26.81 -19.02
CA PHE A 153 0.23 25.49 -19.29
C PHE A 153 1.34 24.44 -19.51
N PHE A 154 2.35 24.78 -20.32
CA PHE A 154 3.47 23.89 -20.63
C PHE A 154 4.32 23.60 -19.40
N SER A 155 4.61 24.60 -18.56
CA SER A 155 5.41 24.41 -17.35
C SER A 155 4.68 23.52 -16.34
N SER A 156 3.38 23.76 -16.11
CA SER A 156 2.56 22.97 -15.18
C SER A 156 2.47 21.50 -15.62
N ASN A 157 2.25 21.26 -16.92
CA ASN A 157 2.28 19.90 -17.48
C ASN A 157 3.67 19.26 -17.38
N SER A 158 4.74 20.02 -17.60
CA SER A 158 6.11 19.51 -17.47
C SER A 158 6.41 19.05 -16.05
N PHE A 159 6.00 19.83 -15.03
CA PHE A 159 6.14 19.43 -13.63
C PHE A 159 5.30 18.20 -13.30
N LEU A 160 4.05 18.16 -13.76
CA LEU A 160 3.14 17.05 -13.47
C LEU A 160 3.64 15.74 -14.10
N ILE A 161 4.02 15.75 -15.38
CA ILE A 161 4.59 14.58 -16.06
C ILE A 161 5.89 14.14 -15.40
N SER A 162 6.80 15.07 -15.10
CA SER A 162 8.06 14.76 -14.42
C SER A 162 7.81 14.08 -13.08
N PHE A 163 6.85 14.60 -12.31
CA PHE A 163 6.46 14.00 -11.04
C PHE A 163 5.87 12.60 -11.22
N PHE A 164 5.01 12.40 -12.21
CA PHE A 164 4.43 11.09 -12.50
C PHE A 164 5.47 10.06 -12.92
N VAL A 165 6.46 10.43 -13.74
CA VAL A 165 7.59 9.55 -14.07
C VAL A 165 8.35 9.14 -12.82
N ILE A 166 8.66 10.10 -11.93
CA ILE A 166 9.33 9.82 -10.67
C ILE A 166 8.48 8.89 -9.79
N ALA A 167 7.17 9.14 -9.70
CA ALA A 167 6.25 8.33 -8.90
C ALA A 167 6.17 6.87 -9.40
N VAL A 168 6.12 6.65 -10.71
CA VAL A 168 6.17 5.29 -11.30
C VAL A 168 7.48 4.59 -10.94
N ILE A 169 8.62 5.26 -11.15
CA ILE A 169 9.95 4.70 -10.88
C ILE A 169 10.06 4.35 -9.39
N TRP A 170 9.66 5.26 -8.51
CA TRP A 170 9.68 5.04 -7.07
C TRP A 170 8.80 3.85 -6.68
N ARG A 171 7.57 3.78 -7.20
CA ARG A 171 6.66 2.66 -6.94
C ARG A 171 7.22 1.33 -7.43
N TYR A 172 7.86 1.30 -8.61
CA TYR A 172 8.50 0.11 -9.15
C TYR A 172 9.63 -0.38 -8.24
N LEU A 173 10.55 0.50 -7.85
CA LEU A 173 11.68 0.16 -6.96
C LEU A 173 11.18 -0.31 -5.60
N HIS A 174 10.20 0.40 -5.03
CA HIS A 174 9.65 0.04 -3.73
C HIS A 174 8.86 -1.28 -3.77
N GLN A 175 8.13 -1.56 -4.85
CA GLN A 175 7.47 -2.85 -5.03
C GLN A 175 8.48 -4.00 -5.12
N LYS A 176 9.55 -3.84 -5.90
CA LYS A 176 10.63 -4.83 -6.01
C LYS A 176 11.28 -5.09 -4.64
N SER A 177 11.56 -4.03 -3.89
CA SER A 177 12.11 -4.12 -2.53
C SER A 177 11.18 -4.87 -1.59
N LEU A 178 9.88 -4.55 -1.59
CA LEU A 178 8.88 -5.23 -0.76
C LEU A 178 8.76 -6.72 -1.07
N ILE A 179 8.76 -7.11 -2.35
CA ILE A 179 8.71 -8.53 -2.74
C ILE A 179 9.96 -9.26 -2.26
N ASN A 180 11.13 -8.65 -2.39
CA ASN A 180 12.38 -9.23 -1.91
C ASN A 180 12.38 -9.40 -0.38
N GLU A 181 11.88 -8.41 0.36
CA GLU A 181 11.75 -8.49 1.82
C GLU A 181 10.81 -9.63 2.24
N LEU A 182 9.62 -9.71 1.65
CA LEU A 182 8.66 -10.80 1.94
C LEU A 182 9.23 -12.18 1.58
N SER A 183 10.01 -12.24 0.49
CA SER A 183 10.72 -13.45 0.08
C SER A 183 11.76 -13.89 1.13
N LEU A 184 12.56 -12.95 1.64
CA LEU A 184 13.57 -13.22 2.67
C LEU A 184 12.93 -13.63 4.01
N GLN A 185 11.84 -12.96 4.41
CA GLN A 185 11.07 -13.32 5.61
C GLN A 185 10.57 -14.77 5.53
N TYR A 186 10.06 -15.19 4.38
CA TYR A 186 9.62 -16.58 4.17
C TYR A 186 10.78 -17.59 4.33
N ASP A 187 11.94 -17.29 3.75
CA ASP A 187 13.10 -18.18 3.82
C ASP A 187 13.62 -18.29 5.27
N LEU A 188 13.69 -17.17 6.01
CA LEU A 188 14.07 -17.14 7.42
C LEU A 188 13.10 -17.95 8.31
N ASP A 189 11.78 -17.79 8.11
CA ASP A 189 10.79 -18.56 8.85
C ASP A 189 10.92 -20.07 8.59
N LYS A 190 11.25 -20.46 7.35
CA LYS A 190 11.48 -21.86 7.00
C LYS A 190 12.73 -22.41 7.67
N GLU A 191 13.83 -21.68 7.67
CA GLU A 191 15.08 -22.09 8.34
C GLU A 191 14.92 -22.19 9.85
N LYS A 192 14.26 -21.22 10.47
CA LYS A 192 13.94 -21.24 11.92
C LYS A 192 13.12 -22.47 12.29
N ASN A 193 12.14 -22.84 11.47
CA ASN A 193 11.33 -24.03 11.72
C ASN A 193 12.14 -25.33 11.56
N LYS A 194 13.07 -25.41 10.59
CA LYS A 194 14.00 -26.54 10.47
C LYS A 194 14.90 -26.66 11.69
N LEU A 195 15.47 -25.54 12.14
CA LEU A 195 16.37 -25.51 13.28
C LEU A 195 15.67 -25.94 14.57
N LYS A 196 14.42 -25.51 14.78
CA LYS A 196 13.57 -26.01 15.88
C LYS A 196 13.34 -27.52 15.79
N GLY A 197 13.11 -28.05 14.58
CA GLY A 197 12.99 -29.48 14.34
C GLY A 197 14.24 -30.25 14.74
N TYR A 198 15.42 -29.79 14.31
CA TYR A 198 16.70 -30.42 14.68
C TYR A 198 16.98 -30.33 16.18
N SER A 199 16.73 -29.19 16.81
CA SER A 199 16.90 -29.03 18.26
C SER A 199 16.02 -30.01 19.04
N ARG A 200 14.75 -30.17 18.64
CA ARG A 200 13.82 -31.10 19.29
C ARG A 200 14.25 -32.56 19.10
N HIS A 201 14.68 -32.91 17.89
CA HIS A 201 15.17 -34.26 17.61
C HIS A 201 16.45 -34.59 18.40
N LEU A 202 17.37 -33.65 18.52
CA LEU A 202 18.57 -33.80 19.34
C LEU A 202 18.22 -33.97 20.83
N GLU A 203 17.25 -33.22 21.33
CA GLU A 203 16.78 -33.35 22.71
C GLU A 203 16.15 -34.73 22.97
N GLU A 204 15.35 -35.24 22.03
CA GLU A 204 14.78 -36.59 22.09
C GLU A 204 15.89 -37.67 22.13
N ILE A 205 16.91 -37.57 21.27
CA ILE A 205 18.07 -38.49 21.27
C ILE A 205 18.81 -38.44 22.60
N VAL A 206 19.09 -37.24 23.12
CA VAL A 206 19.81 -37.09 24.39
C VAL A 206 19.01 -37.71 25.54
N GLN A 207 17.70 -37.51 25.59
CA GLN A 207 16.83 -38.13 26.59
C GLN A 207 16.83 -39.66 26.49
N GLU A 208 16.72 -40.21 25.27
CA GLU A 208 16.75 -41.66 25.03
C GLU A 208 18.09 -42.26 25.50
N ARG A 209 19.21 -41.68 25.08
CA ARG A 209 20.55 -42.16 25.47
C ARG A 209 20.79 -42.05 26.98
N THR A 210 20.31 -40.99 27.62
CA THR A 210 20.38 -40.84 29.08
C THR A 210 19.56 -41.92 29.80
N ARG A 211 18.39 -42.28 29.26
CA ARG A 211 17.55 -43.35 29.81
C ARG A 211 18.21 -44.72 29.68
N ASP A 212 18.82 -45.00 28.53
CA ASP A 212 19.52 -46.27 28.29
C ASP A 212 20.76 -46.41 29.17
N LEU A 213 21.53 -45.32 29.34
CA LEU A 213 22.67 -45.30 30.27
C LEU A 213 22.23 -45.61 31.70
N ARG A 214 21.15 -44.97 32.20
CA ARG A 214 20.62 -45.26 33.54
C ARG A 214 20.17 -46.70 33.71
N LYS A 215 19.56 -47.31 32.68
CA LYS A 215 19.19 -48.74 32.72
C LYS A 215 20.43 -49.63 32.80
N SER A 216 21.45 -49.32 32.00
CA SER A 216 22.72 -50.08 31.99
C SER A 216 23.44 -49.97 33.33
N GLU A 217 23.54 -48.78 33.90
CA GLU A 217 24.12 -48.56 35.24
C GLU A 217 23.36 -49.32 36.33
N ALA A 218 22.02 -49.28 36.32
CA ALA A 218 21.20 -50.03 37.26
C ALA A 218 21.43 -51.54 37.14
N MET A 219 21.48 -52.07 35.92
CA MET A 219 21.76 -53.49 35.67
C MET A 219 23.16 -53.88 36.18
N LEU A 220 24.19 -53.10 35.86
CA LEU A 220 25.56 -53.31 36.35
C LEU A 220 25.62 -53.31 37.87
N LYS A 221 24.94 -52.38 38.52
CA LYS A 221 24.88 -52.32 39.98
C LYS A 221 24.24 -53.56 40.60
N THR A 222 23.12 -54.03 40.03
CA THR A 222 22.46 -55.27 40.50
C THR A 222 23.33 -56.51 40.30
N LEU A 223 24.09 -56.58 39.20
CA LEU A 223 25.04 -57.68 38.96
C LEU A 223 26.18 -57.64 39.98
N PHE A 224 26.69 -56.44 40.30
CA PHE A 224 27.76 -56.28 41.29
C PHE A 224 27.30 -56.65 42.70
N GLU A 225 26.11 -56.19 43.12
CA GLU A 225 25.52 -56.56 44.42
C GLU A 225 25.34 -58.08 44.54
N ASN A 226 24.75 -58.74 43.52
CA ASN A 226 24.59 -60.20 43.51
C ASN A 226 25.92 -60.97 43.52
N ALA A 227 26.98 -60.44 42.92
CA ALA A 227 28.29 -61.09 42.89
C ALA A 227 29.08 -60.94 44.20
N ASN A 228 28.72 -59.99 45.05
CA ASN A 228 29.40 -59.72 46.32
C ASN A 228 28.69 -60.39 47.53
N ASP A 229 27.47 -60.89 47.33
CA ASP A 229 26.65 -61.61 48.31
C ASP A 229 26.77 -63.16 48.22
N GLY A 230 27.65 -63.68 47.36
CA GLY A 230 27.97 -65.11 47.22
C GLY A 230 29.41 -65.43 47.55
#